data_AF-A0A932KFK2-F1
#
_entry.id   AF-A0A932KFK2-F1
#
_cell.length_a   1.000
_cell.length_b   1.000
_cell.length_c   1.000
_cell.angle_alpha   90.00
_cell.angle_beta   90.00
_cell.angle_gamma   90.00
#
_symmetry.space_group_name_H-M   'P 1'
#
loop_
_entity.id
_entity.type
_entity.pdbx_description
1 polymer ?
#
loop_
_entity_poly.entity_id
_entity_poly.type
_entity_poly.pdbx_seq_one_letter_code
_entity_poly.pdbx_strand_id
1 'polypeptide(L)'
;MKISRRKSRTPIDPIAQLNAINPWRKDIAQRIEMTISCHDCDYIPKVKYAGNVEVCKGKEVQILHNGLKVISGGYHGDWMKEIITKLNGHHEPQEEKLYYEVLKRLKGAPTILELGSFWSYYSLWLLYQFKNSRALACEPDPVNRKIGEANAAINGLADRITFIDSAAGNEDGKKIEFTLDSDPSQKKQSIIRSVDSLVKEKHIKKIDILHMDVQGVELNALQGAIESIKEDKVRFIFISTHHYTFSHDPMTHQKCKQFLLDNGAYIISSHNILESFSGDGLIVASFDKRDKDFKVDVSLNHSDNSLFRPYEEDIALMIGIAQEAANK
;
A
#
# COMPACT_ATOMS: atom_id res chain seq x y z
N MET A 1 45.13 -31.70 -37.54
CA MET A 1 43.74 -31.99 -37.11
C MET A 1 43.25 -30.80 -36.30
N LYS A 2 42.40 -29.94 -36.88
CA LYS A 2 41.95 -28.68 -36.25
C LYS A 2 40.90 -28.98 -35.18
N ILE A 3 41.20 -28.66 -33.92
CA ILE A 3 40.25 -28.69 -32.80
C ILE A 3 39.25 -27.55 -33.03
N SER A 4 38.01 -27.92 -33.32
CA SER A 4 36.87 -27.02 -33.42
C SER A 4 36.62 -26.35 -32.07
N ARG A 5 36.89 -25.04 -31.97
CA ARG A 5 36.44 -24.21 -30.84
C ARG A 5 34.91 -24.13 -30.92
N ARG A 6 34.21 -24.82 -30.02
CA ARG A 6 32.79 -24.57 -29.77
C ARG A 6 32.62 -23.08 -29.49
N LYS A 7 31.83 -22.39 -30.31
CA LYS A 7 31.38 -21.02 -30.00
C LYS A 7 30.72 -21.07 -28.62
N SER A 8 31.22 -20.27 -27.69
CA SER A 8 30.54 -20.03 -26.42
C SER A 8 29.16 -19.47 -26.74
N ARG A 9 28.10 -20.27 -26.56
CA ARG A 9 26.75 -19.74 -26.52
C ARG A 9 26.72 -18.76 -25.35
N THR A 10 26.41 -17.51 -25.63
CA THR A 10 26.08 -16.53 -24.60
C THR A 10 25.08 -17.18 -23.65
N PRO A 11 25.29 -17.17 -22.33
CA PRO A 11 24.29 -17.69 -21.39
C PRO A 11 22.99 -16.95 -21.68
N ILE A 12 21.97 -17.71 -22.05
CA ILE A 12 20.62 -17.18 -22.22
C ILE A 12 20.14 -16.85 -20.82
N ASP A 13 19.73 -15.61 -20.58
CA ASP A 13 19.13 -15.21 -19.31
C ASP A 13 17.72 -15.82 -19.21
N PRO A 14 17.50 -16.81 -18.32
CA PRO A 14 16.23 -17.51 -18.21
C PRO A 14 15.10 -16.57 -17.76
N ILE A 15 15.43 -15.50 -17.04
CA ILE A 15 14.48 -14.47 -16.59
C ILE A 15 13.99 -13.66 -17.79
N ALA A 16 14.90 -13.26 -18.69
CA ALA A 16 14.56 -12.53 -19.90
C ALA A 16 13.71 -13.37 -20.87
N GLN A 17 13.97 -14.68 -20.97
CA GLN A 17 13.13 -15.57 -21.77
C GLN A 17 11.73 -15.74 -21.19
N LEU A 18 11.61 -15.92 -19.87
CA LEU A 18 10.29 -16.08 -19.27
C LEU A 18 9.45 -14.81 -19.41
N ASN A 19 10.04 -13.63 -19.18
CA ASN A 19 9.34 -12.36 -19.37
C ASN A 19 8.91 -12.11 -20.83
N ALA A 20 9.57 -12.74 -21.81
CA ALA A 20 9.17 -12.69 -23.21
C ALA A 20 8.03 -13.66 -23.57
N ILE A 21 7.82 -14.72 -22.78
CA ILE A 21 6.76 -15.72 -22.97
C ILE A 21 5.52 -15.35 -22.16
N ASN A 22 5.69 -15.04 -20.87
CA ASN A 22 4.66 -14.52 -19.99
C ASN A 22 5.21 -13.33 -19.18
N PRO A 23 4.77 -12.10 -19.49
CA PRO A 23 5.26 -10.93 -18.80
C PRO A 23 5.01 -11.07 -17.30
N TRP A 24 6.03 -10.75 -16.50
CA TRP A 24 5.96 -10.84 -15.03
C TRP A 24 4.83 -9.99 -14.42
N ARG A 25 4.37 -8.95 -15.13
CA ARG A 25 3.33 -8.02 -14.68
C ARG A 25 2.41 -7.62 -15.84
N LYS A 26 1.11 -7.47 -15.56
CA LYS A 26 0.13 -6.86 -16.48
C LYS A 26 0.54 -5.44 -16.88
N ASP A 27 0.24 -5.05 -18.11
CA ASP A 27 0.40 -3.66 -18.55
C ASP A 27 -0.63 -2.72 -17.89
N ILE A 28 -0.52 -1.41 -18.16
CA ILE A 28 -1.40 -0.40 -17.55
C ILE A 28 -2.87 -0.62 -17.93
N ALA A 29 -3.18 -0.93 -19.19
CA ALA A 29 -4.56 -1.12 -19.64
C ALA A 29 -5.18 -2.35 -18.97
N GLN A 30 -4.44 -3.45 -18.91
CA GLN A 30 -4.83 -4.66 -18.21
C GLN A 30 -4.98 -4.43 -16.70
N ARG A 31 -4.13 -3.61 -16.07
CA ARG A 31 -4.26 -3.24 -14.65
C ARG A 31 -5.53 -2.43 -14.41
N ILE A 32 -5.85 -1.45 -15.26
CA ILE A 32 -7.09 -0.69 -15.16
C ILE A 32 -8.30 -1.64 -15.23
N GLU A 33 -8.37 -2.48 -16.26
CA GLU A 33 -9.50 -3.41 -16.46
C GLU A 33 -9.63 -4.41 -15.29
N MET A 34 -8.52 -4.91 -14.76
CA MET A 34 -8.51 -5.71 -13.54
C MET A 34 -9.12 -4.93 -12.37
N THR A 35 -8.63 -3.74 -12.05
CA THR A 35 -9.08 -2.99 -10.87
C THR A 35 -10.55 -2.58 -10.96
N ILE A 36 -11.01 -2.13 -12.12
CA ILE A 36 -12.41 -1.69 -12.29
C ILE A 36 -13.42 -2.85 -12.30
N SER A 37 -12.95 -4.10 -12.43
CA SER A 37 -13.81 -5.29 -12.36
C SER A 37 -14.20 -5.68 -10.93
N CYS A 38 -13.61 -5.03 -9.92
CA CYS A 38 -13.94 -5.28 -8.51
C CYS A 38 -15.16 -4.45 -8.06
N HIS A 39 -16.16 -5.14 -7.52
CA HIS A 39 -17.45 -4.55 -7.09
C HIS A 39 -17.52 -4.24 -5.59
N ASP A 40 -16.40 -4.37 -4.86
CA ASP A 40 -16.38 -4.25 -3.40
C ASP A 40 -16.81 -2.87 -2.88
N CYS A 41 -16.68 -1.82 -3.70
CA CYS A 41 -17.10 -0.46 -3.35
C CYS A 41 -18.50 -0.07 -3.85
N ASP A 42 -19.24 -0.95 -4.55
CA ASP A 42 -20.50 -0.57 -5.21
C ASP A 42 -21.54 -0.03 -4.22
N TYR A 43 -21.65 -0.67 -3.06
CA TYR A 43 -22.61 -0.30 -2.01
C TYR A 43 -22.17 0.92 -1.17
N ILE A 44 -20.90 1.34 -1.27
CA ILE A 44 -20.41 2.49 -0.50
C ILE A 44 -21.05 3.76 -1.08
N PRO A 45 -21.67 4.62 -0.25
CA PRO A 45 -22.29 5.86 -0.72
C PRO A 45 -21.31 6.77 -1.47
N LYS A 46 -21.80 7.36 -2.57
CA LYS A 46 -21.04 8.23 -3.47
C LYS A 46 -21.71 9.59 -3.56
N VAL A 47 -20.94 10.66 -3.46
CA VAL A 47 -21.45 12.01 -3.71
C VAL A 47 -21.78 12.20 -5.19
N LYS A 48 -22.60 13.21 -5.49
CA LYS A 48 -22.83 13.63 -6.86
C LYS A 48 -21.50 14.01 -7.52
N TYR A 49 -21.25 13.52 -8.72
CA TYR A 49 -20.03 13.76 -9.51
C TYR A 49 -18.76 13.09 -8.97
N ALA A 50 -18.86 12.11 -8.07
CA ALA A 50 -17.69 11.32 -7.69
C ALA A 50 -17.02 10.68 -8.93
N GLY A 51 -15.70 10.71 -8.97
CA GLY A 51 -14.87 10.32 -10.12
C GLY A 51 -14.55 11.47 -11.08
N ASN A 52 -15.37 12.53 -11.12
CA ASN A 52 -15.18 13.62 -12.08
C ASN A 52 -14.00 14.54 -11.70
N VAL A 53 -13.43 15.16 -12.73
CA VAL A 53 -12.43 16.24 -12.60
C VAL A 53 -13.13 17.59 -12.66
N GLU A 54 -12.75 18.50 -11.77
CA GLU A 54 -13.17 19.91 -11.77
C GLU A 54 -11.99 20.85 -11.50
N VAL A 55 -12.19 22.15 -11.72
CA VAL A 55 -11.19 23.17 -11.38
C VAL A 55 -11.53 23.79 -10.03
N CYS A 56 -10.64 23.63 -9.05
CA CYS A 56 -10.75 24.26 -7.73
C CYS A 56 -9.56 25.18 -7.49
N LYS A 57 -9.82 26.48 -7.29
CA LYS A 57 -8.77 27.51 -7.05
C LYS A 57 -7.64 27.47 -8.09
N GLY A 58 -7.99 27.26 -9.36
CA GLY A 58 -7.03 27.20 -10.48
C GLY A 58 -6.24 25.89 -10.60
N LYS A 59 -6.57 24.86 -9.81
CA LYS A 59 -5.98 23.52 -9.92
C LYS A 59 -7.03 22.52 -10.38
N GLU A 60 -6.63 21.59 -11.25
CA GLU A 60 -7.47 20.44 -11.58
C GLU A 60 -7.48 19.47 -10.40
N VAL A 61 -8.66 19.14 -9.92
CA VAL A 61 -8.89 18.22 -8.81
C VAL A 61 -9.88 17.15 -9.22
N GLN A 62 -9.72 15.95 -8.71
CA GLN A 62 -10.66 14.86 -8.87
C GLN A 62 -11.46 14.66 -7.58
N ILE A 63 -12.76 14.42 -7.72
CA ILE A 63 -13.69 14.24 -6.60
C ILE A 63 -13.75 12.76 -6.23
N LEU A 64 -13.43 12.41 -4.98
CA LEU A 64 -13.53 11.04 -4.48
C LEU A 64 -14.96 10.72 -4.05
N HIS A 65 -15.24 9.44 -3.81
CA HIS A 65 -16.60 8.94 -3.50
C HIS A 65 -17.24 9.68 -2.31
N ASN A 66 -16.45 10.07 -1.31
CA ASN A 66 -16.88 10.77 -0.09
C ASN A 66 -16.92 12.31 -0.23
N GLY A 67 -16.57 12.85 -1.40
CA GLY A 67 -16.54 14.29 -1.68
C GLY A 67 -15.22 14.99 -1.35
N LEU A 68 -14.19 14.27 -0.90
CA LEU A 68 -12.82 14.80 -0.88
C LEU A 68 -12.39 15.20 -2.29
N LYS A 69 -11.53 16.22 -2.35
CA LYS A 69 -10.93 16.68 -3.61
C LYS A 69 -9.42 16.47 -3.55
N VAL A 70 -8.86 15.75 -4.51
CA VAL A 70 -7.42 15.52 -4.61
C VAL A 70 -6.89 16.06 -5.92
N ILE A 71 -5.59 16.36 -6.00
CA ILE A 71 -4.94 16.75 -7.25
C ILE A 71 -5.22 15.68 -8.32
N SER A 72 -5.80 16.09 -9.45
CA SER A 72 -6.08 15.21 -10.58
C SER A 72 -4.77 14.63 -11.12
N GLY A 73 -4.69 13.30 -11.24
CA GLY A 73 -3.44 12.60 -11.60
C GLY A 73 -2.33 12.68 -10.55
N GLY A 74 -2.62 13.19 -9.34
CA GLY A 74 -1.63 13.30 -8.27
C GLY A 74 -1.17 11.95 -7.70
N TYR A 75 -1.93 10.87 -7.93
CA TYR A 75 -1.53 9.52 -7.56
C TYR A 75 -1.28 8.73 -8.84
N HIS A 76 -0.01 8.45 -9.15
CA HIS A 76 0.43 7.74 -10.35
C HIS A 76 -0.03 8.26 -11.74
N GLY A 77 -0.55 9.49 -11.84
CA GLY A 77 -0.87 10.12 -13.13
C GLY A 77 -2.20 9.65 -13.74
N ASP A 78 -2.28 9.72 -15.07
CA ASP A 78 -3.55 9.64 -15.81
C ASP A 78 -4.24 8.29 -15.74
N TRP A 79 -3.50 7.18 -15.64
CA TRP A 79 -4.10 5.84 -15.59
C TRP A 79 -4.87 5.61 -14.28
N MET A 80 -4.39 6.19 -13.19
CA MET A 80 -5.09 6.14 -11.91
C MET A 80 -6.29 7.09 -11.89
N LYS A 81 -6.17 8.26 -12.51
CA LYS A 81 -7.30 9.16 -12.76
C LYS A 81 -8.42 8.44 -13.51
N GLU A 82 -8.08 7.58 -14.48
CA GLU A 82 -9.04 6.74 -15.20
C GLU A 82 -9.73 5.73 -14.29
N ILE A 83 -8.99 5.01 -13.44
CA ILE A 83 -9.56 4.10 -12.42
C ILE A 83 -10.55 4.86 -11.53
N ILE A 84 -10.14 6.00 -10.97
CA ILE A 84 -10.99 6.83 -10.10
C ILE A 84 -12.25 7.30 -10.83
N THR A 85 -12.14 7.63 -12.12
CA THR A 85 -13.30 7.98 -12.94
C THR A 85 -14.24 6.79 -13.11
N LYS A 86 -13.72 5.64 -13.53
CA LYS A 86 -14.52 4.43 -13.84
C LYS A 86 -15.15 3.81 -12.59
N LEU A 87 -14.51 3.96 -11.43
CA LEU A 87 -15.03 3.49 -10.15
C LEU A 87 -15.82 4.56 -9.38
N ASN A 88 -16.16 5.68 -10.01
CA ASN A 88 -16.96 6.76 -9.41
C ASN A 88 -16.36 7.25 -8.07
N GLY A 89 -15.06 7.53 -8.05
CA GLY A 89 -14.36 8.15 -6.94
C GLY A 89 -13.61 7.20 -5.99
N HIS A 90 -13.45 5.93 -6.36
CA HIS A 90 -12.61 4.94 -5.65
C HIS A 90 -11.37 4.58 -6.49
N HIS A 91 -10.28 4.17 -5.85
CA HIS A 91 -9.04 3.72 -6.49
C HIS A 91 -8.66 2.29 -6.09
N GLU A 92 -9.04 1.86 -4.88
CA GLU A 92 -8.66 0.55 -4.32
C GLU A 92 -9.87 -0.16 -3.69
N PRO A 93 -10.71 -0.84 -4.50
CA PRO A 93 -12.00 -1.34 -4.01
C PRO A 93 -11.97 -2.23 -2.77
N GLN A 94 -10.99 -3.15 -2.69
CA GLN A 94 -10.88 -4.08 -1.56
C GLN A 94 -10.49 -3.36 -0.26
N GLU A 95 -9.52 -2.44 -0.33
CA GLU A 95 -9.05 -1.70 0.84
C GLU A 95 -10.06 -0.65 1.29
N GLU A 96 -10.65 0.10 0.36
CA GLU A 96 -11.63 1.13 0.67
C GLU A 96 -12.90 0.55 1.29
N LYS A 97 -13.32 -0.65 0.89
CA LYS A 97 -14.39 -1.41 1.56
C LYS A 97 -14.04 -1.68 3.02
N LEU A 98 -12.86 -2.22 3.29
CA LEU A 98 -12.41 -2.53 4.64
C LEU A 98 -12.26 -1.26 5.48
N TYR A 99 -11.72 -0.20 4.89
CA TYR A 99 -11.57 1.11 5.53
C TYR A 99 -12.94 1.67 5.91
N TYR A 100 -13.90 1.66 4.98
CA TYR A 100 -15.27 2.12 5.22
C TYR A 100 -15.95 1.37 6.37
N GLU A 101 -15.83 0.05 6.42
CA GLU A 101 -16.40 -0.75 7.52
C GLU A 101 -15.70 -0.50 8.86
N VAL A 102 -14.37 -0.32 8.86
CA VAL A 102 -13.61 0.05 10.07
C VAL A 102 -14.02 1.43 10.59
N LEU A 103 -14.22 2.43 9.73
CA LEU A 103 -14.63 3.77 10.17
C LEU A 103 -15.95 3.75 10.96
N LYS A 104 -16.88 2.84 10.66
CA LYS A 104 -18.15 2.68 11.42
C LYS A 104 -17.93 2.21 12.86
N ARG A 105 -16.76 1.62 13.17
CA ARG A 105 -16.37 1.13 14.50
C ARG A 105 -15.63 2.19 15.32
N LEU A 106 -15.26 3.32 14.70
CA LEU A 106 -14.59 4.43 15.36
C LEU A 106 -15.59 5.45 15.92
N LYS A 107 -15.19 6.15 16.98
CA LYS A 107 -15.99 7.19 17.65
C LYS A 107 -15.07 8.28 18.19
N GLY A 108 -15.64 9.47 18.41
CA GLY A 108 -14.94 10.56 19.09
C GLY A 108 -13.90 11.25 18.20
N ALA A 109 -12.64 11.24 18.64
CA ALA A 109 -11.53 11.96 18.03
C ALA A 109 -10.40 10.97 17.63
N PRO A 110 -10.66 10.08 16.65
CA PRO A 110 -9.71 9.02 16.34
C PRO A 110 -8.39 9.58 15.81
N THR A 111 -7.29 8.86 16.03
CA THR A 111 -5.97 9.21 15.49
C THR A 111 -5.50 8.17 14.48
N ILE A 112 -5.06 8.62 13.31
CA ILE A 112 -4.37 7.78 12.32
C ILE A 112 -2.88 8.08 12.30
N LEU A 113 -2.05 7.04 12.25
CA LEU A 113 -0.66 7.10 11.85
C LEU A 113 -0.53 6.35 10.52
N GLU A 114 -0.15 7.05 9.47
CA GLU A 114 0.00 6.53 8.11
C GLU A 114 1.47 6.50 7.72
N LEU A 115 1.99 5.31 7.43
CA LEU A 115 3.37 5.08 7.00
C LEU A 115 3.40 4.88 5.49
N GLY A 116 4.13 5.74 4.78
CA GLY A 116 4.11 5.79 3.31
C GLY A 116 2.87 6.51 2.79
N SER A 117 2.62 7.69 3.32
CA SER A 117 1.33 8.37 3.12
C SER A 117 1.10 8.93 1.72
N PHE A 118 2.13 9.13 0.89
CA PHE A 118 2.04 9.68 -0.45
C PHE A 118 1.03 10.85 -0.59
N TRP A 119 -0.09 10.62 -1.28
CA TRP A 119 -1.18 11.56 -1.51
C TRP A 119 -2.20 11.69 -0.35
N SER A 120 -1.98 10.92 0.72
CA SER A 120 -2.62 10.93 2.05
C SER A 120 -4.12 10.69 2.05
N TYR A 121 -4.62 9.93 1.07
CA TYR A 121 -6.06 9.71 0.90
C TYR A 121 -6.72 9.13 2.15
N TYR A 122 -6.17 8.07 2.74
CA TYR A 122 -6.77 7.41 3.90
C TYR A 122 -6.76 8.32 5.14
N SER A 123 -5.65 9.03 5.42
CA SER A 123 -5.64 10.06 6.48
C SER A 123 -6.70 11.13 6.25
N LEU A 124 -6.82 11.65 5.03
CA LEU A 124 -7.79 12.69 4.71
C LEU A 124 -9.23 12.19 4.82
N TRP A 125 -9.51 10.93 4.47
CA TRP A 125 -10.83 10.31 4.66
C TRP A 125 -11.22 10.28 6.14
N LEU A 126 -10.33 9.81 7.02
CA LEU A 126 -10.60 9.82 8.46
C LEU A 126 -10.76 11.24 9.01
N LEU A 127 -9.94 12.20 8.58
CA LEU A 127 -10.06 13.61 8.96
C LEU A 127 -11.38 14.24 8.50
N TYR A 128 -11.83 13.90 7.31
CA TYR A 128 -13.09 14.40 6.76
C TYR A 128 -14.30 13.84 7.53
N GLN A 129 -14.26 12.56 7.88
CA GLN A 129 -15.34 11.87 8.59
C GLN A 129 -15.49 12.32 10.05
N PHE A 130 -14.37 12.61 10.74
CA PHE A 130 -14.35 12.93 12.17
C PHE A 130 -13.79 14.34 12.42
N LYS A 131 -14.62 15.27 12.92
CA LYS A 131 -14.23 16.69 13.09
C LYS A 131 -13.02 16.92 14.01
N ASN A 132 -12.83 16.05 15.00
CA ASN A 132 -11.77 16.20 16.02
C ASN A 132 -10.64 15.18 15.85
N SER A 133 -10.63 14.40 14.77
CA SER A 133 -9.54 13.45 14.53
C SER A 133 -8.23 14.15 14.18
N ARG A 134 -7.14 13.38 14.26
CA ARG A 134 -5.78 13.82 13.92
C ARG A 134 -5.09 12.78 13.07
N ALA A 135 -4.19 13.23 12.20
CA ALA A 135 -3.35 12.37 11.37
C ALA A 135 -1.87 12.71 11.55
N LEU A 136 -1.04 11.68 11.55
CA LEU A 136 0.39 11.78 11.34
C LEU A 136 0.71 10.97 10.09
N ALA A 137 1.37 11.61 9.12
CA ALA A 137 1.59 11.07 7.80
C ALA A 137 3.09 11.09 7.48
N CYS A 138 3.69 9.91 7.44
CA CYS A 138 5.12 9.72 7.14
C CYS A 138 5.29 9.49 5.65
N GLU A 139 6.06 10.33 4.97
CA GLU A 139 6.35 10.20 3.54
C GLU A 139 7.76 10.72 3.26
N PRO A 140 8.72 9.86 2.89
CA PRO A 140 10.09 10.29 2.63
C PRO A 140 10.28 10.90 1.23
N ASP A 141 9.45 10.61 0.23
CA ASP A 141 9.54 11.22 -1.10
C ASP A 141 8.94 12.65 -1.07
N PRO A 142 9.73 13.69 -1.38
CA PRO A 142 9.28 15.07 -1.28
C PRO A 142 8.22 15.47 -2.33
N VAL A 143 8.16 14.80 -3.48
CA VAL A 143 7.13 15.04 -4.50
C VAL A 143 5.81 14.46 -4.00
N ASN A 144 5.84 13.21 -3.55
CA ASN A 144 4.70 12.51 -2.97
C ASN A 144 4.12 13.29 -1.78
N ARG A 145 4.98 13.68 -0.83
CA ARG A 145 4.57 14.47 0.35
C ARG A 145 3.90 15.79 -0.02
N LYS A 146 4.42 16.51 -1.02
CA LYS A 146 3.82 17.77 -1.49
C LYS A 146 2.42 17.58 -2.07
N ILE A 147 2.14 16.42 -2.67
CA ILE A 147 0.81 16.09 -3.17
C ILE A 147 -0.15 15.88 -1.99
N GLY A 148 0.25 15.11 -0.97
CA GLY A 148 -0.52 14.96 0.28
C GLY A 148 -0.80 16.29 0.97
N GLU A 149 0.21 17.15 1.11
CA GLU A 149 0.06 18.51 1.67
C GLU A 149 -0.93 19.37 0.87
N ALA A 150 -0.85 19.32 -0.46
CA ALA A 150 -1.77 20.03 -1.33
C ALA A 150 -3.21 19.51 -1.20
N ASN A 151 -3.40 18.19 -1.13
CA ASN A 151 -4.71 17.57 -0.92
C ASN A 151 -5.30 17.99 0.44
N ALA A 152 -4.49 18.01 1.50
CA ALA A 152 -4.92 18.49 2.82
C ALA A 152 -5.37 19.96 2.76
N ALA A 153 -4.60 20.82 2.09
CA ALA A 153 -4.92 22.24 1.96
C ALA A 153 -6.19 22.51 1.15
N ILE A 154 -6.41 21.77 0.04
CA ILE A 154 -7.61 21.89 -0.80
C ILE A 154 -8.88 21.62 0.02
N ASN A 155 -8.82 20.65 0.94
CA ASN A 155 -9.95 20.24 1.77
C ASN A 155 -10.05 21.00 3.11
N GLY A 156 -9.16 21.97 3.37
CA GLY A 156 -9.14 22.69 4.66
C GLY A 156 -8.78 21.80 5.85
N LEU A 157 -7.98 20.76 5.62
CA LEU A 157 -7.59 19.74 6.60
C LEU A 157 -6.15 19.88 7.10
N ALA A 158 -5.38 20.83 6.55
CA ALA A 158 -3.95 21.01 6.82
C ALA A 158 -3.61 21.13 8.32
N ASP A 159 -4.46 21.80 9.12
CA ASP A 159 -4.22 21.99 10.56
C ASP A 159 -4.42 20.70 11.40
N ARG A 160 -4.93 19.63 10.80
CA ARG A 160 -5.27 18.36 11.48
C ARG A 160 -4.37 17.20 11.09
N ILE A 161 -3.45 17.40 10.14
CA ILE A 161 -2.47 16.42 9.68
C ILE A 161 -1.06 16.96 9.91
N THR A 162 -0.16 16.12 10.43
CA THR A 162 1.27 16.44 10.54
C THR A 162 2.05 15.55 9.58
N PHE A 163 2.68 16.17 8.59
CA PHE A 163 3.57 15.49 7.65
C PHE A 163 4.97 15.34 8.23
N ILE A 164 5.57 14.16 8.07
CA ILE A 164 6.89 13.81 8.60
C ILE A 164 7.74 13.25 7.46
N ASP A 165 8.89 13.88 7.22
CA ASP A 165 9.90 13.40 6.27
C ASP A 165 10.67 12.23 6.89
N SER A 166 10.14 11.02 6.74
CA SER A 166 10.75 9.81 7.31
C SER A 166 10.34 8.57 6.56
N ALA A 167 11.27 7.62 6.44
CA ALA A 167 10.95 6.25 6.07
C ALA A 167 10.49 5.44 7.29
N ALA A 168 9.68 4.41 7.06
CA ALA A 168 9.23 3.50 8.11
C ALA A 168 10.25 2.37 8.35
N GLY A 169 10.31 1.85 9.58
CA GLY A 169 11.14 0.69 9.91
C GLY A 169 11.31 0.49 11.42
N ASN A 170 12.20 -0.43 11.80
CA ASN A 170 12.50 -0.77 13.19
C ASN A 170 13.82 -0.19 13.73
N GLU A 171 14.68 0.36 12.87
CA GLU A 171 15.97 0.95 13.25
C GLU A 171 15.88 2.48 13.37
N ASP A 172 15.16 2.98 14.39
CA ASP A 172 14.93 4.42 14.57
C ASP A 172 16.24 5.25 14.55
N GLY A 173 16.23 6.36 13.80
CA GLY A 173 17.39 7.24 13.66
C GLY A 173 18.42 6.81 12.62
N LYS A 174 18.34 5.57 12.10
CA LYS A 174 19.23 5.11 11.03
C LYS A 174 18.99 5.90 9.75
N LYS A 175 20.08 6.39 9.16
CA LYS A 175 20.05 7.02 7.82
C LYS A 175 20.04 5.92 6.76
N ILE A 176 19.15 6.07 5.80
CA ILE A 176 19.06 5.21 4.63
C ILE A 176 19.08 6.05 3.36
N GLU A 177 19.46 5.41 2.26
CA GLU A 177 19.30 5.96 0.92
C GLU A 177 18.38 5.02 0.13
N PHE A 178 17.41 5.60 -0.57
CA PHE A 178 16.43 4.86 -1.36
C PHE A 178 16.18 5.60 -2.69
N THR A 179 15.72 4.85 -3.69
CA THR A 179 15.28 5.41 -4.97
C THR A 179 13.90 6.04 -4.80
N LEU A 180 13.68 7.21 -5.36
CA LEU A 180 12.40 7.90 -5.28
C LEU A 180 11.36 7.22 -6.19
N ASP A 181 10.14 7.01 -5.68
CA ASP A 181 9.03 6.49 -6.49
C ASP A 181 8.57 7.50 -7.54
N SER A 182 8.65 8.79 -7.20
CA SER A 182 8.31 9.88 -8.12
C SER A 182 9.32 10.08 -9.25
N ASP A 183 10.56 9.65 -9.06
CA ASP A 183 11.63 9.71 -10.06
C ASP A 183 12.66 8.60 -9.82
N PRO A 184 12.54 7.45 -10.53
CA PRO A 184 13.45 6.33 -10.38
C PRO A 184 14.91 6.61 -10.74
N SER A 185 15.20 7.75 -11.37
CA SER A 185 16.56 8.18 -11.67
C SER A 185 17.25 8.87 -10.49
N GLN A 186 16.48 9.22 -9.45
CA GLN A 186 16.97 9.95 -8.29
C GLN A 186 16.96 9.08 -7.03
N LYS A 187 17.91 9.38 -6.15
CA LYS A 187 17.99 8.80 -4.81
C LYS A 187 17.91 9.90 -3.77
N LYS A 188 17.34 9.56 -2.61
CA LYS A 188 17.24 10.46 -1.48
C LYS A 188 17.71 9.78 -0.20
N GLN A 189 18.38 10.54 0.64
CA GLN A 189 18.62 10.15 2.03
C GLN A 189 17.40 10.48 2.90
N SER A 190 16.99 9.53 3.73
CA SER A 190 15.98 9.73 4.76
C SER A 190 16.41 9.07 6.07
N ILE A 191 15.66 9.35 7.13
CA ILE A 191 15.85 8.75 8.44
C ILE A 191 14.70 7.78 8.68
N ILE A 192 15.02 6.58 9.15
CA ILE A 192 14.03 5.62 9.61
C ILE A 192 13.41 6.14 10.91
N ARG A 193 12.08 6.14 10.96
CA ARG A 193 11.31 6.38 12.17
C ARG A 193 10.41 5.17 12.44
N SER A 194 10.49 4.64 13.65
CA SER A 194 9.61 3.55 14.09
C SER A 194 8.28 4.09 14.61
N VAL A 195 7.24 3.26 14.59
CA VAL A 195 5.95 3.62 15.20
C VAL A 195 6.13 3.92 16.68
N ASP A 196 6.91 3.12 17.39
CA ASP A 196 7.18 3.28 18.82
C ASP A 196 7.85 4.63 19.12
N SER A 197 8.83 5.05 18.30
CA SER A 197 9.49 6.34 18.49
C SER A 197 8.56 7.52 18.20
N LEU A 198 7.72 7.41 17.16
CA LEU A 198 6.74 8.44 16.80
C LEU A 198 5.67 8.58 17.88
N VAL A 199 5.16 7.46 18.40
CA VAL A 199 4.21 7.42 19.51
C VAL A 199 4.76 8.13 20.74
N LYS A 200 6.03 7.86 21.09
CA LYS A 200 6.71 8.48 22.23
C LYS A 200 6.96 9.97 22.01
N GLU A 201 7.54 10.34 20.86
CA GLU A 201 7.90 11.73 20.53
C GLU A 201 6.66 12.64 20.46
N LYS A 202 5.59 12.17 19.83
CA LYS A 202 4.37 12.96 19.61
C LYS A 202 3.35 12.78 20.73
N HIS A 203 3.70 12.06 21.79
CA HIS A 203 2.85 11.77 22.94
C HIS A 203 1.48 11.19 22.55
N ILE A 204 1.48 10.27 21.58
CA ILE A 204 0.26 9.64 21.07
C ILE A 204 -0.26 8.66 22.11
N LYS A 205 -1.47 8.91 22.61
CA LYS A 205 -2.10 8.03 23.62
C LYS A 205 -2.64 6.74 23.03
N LYS A 206 -3.22 6.83 21.83
CA LYS A 206 -3.82 5.73 21.09
C LYS A 206 -3.75 6.05 19.61
N ILE A 207 -3.40 5.05 18.81
CA ILE A 207 -3.53 5.00 17.37
C ILE A 207 -4.79 4.16 17.09
N ASP A 208 -5.82 4.80 16.57
CA ASP A 208 -7.06 4.11 16.19
C ASP A 208 -6.87 3.33 14.89
N ILE A 209 -6.09 3.89 13.95
CA ILE A 209 -5.68 3.22 12.71
C ILE A 209 -4.18 3.41 12.52
N LEU A 210 -3.42 2.32 12.47
CA LEU A 210 -2.08 2.29 11.90
C LEU A 210 -2.21 1.84 10.44
N HIS A 211 -1.93 2.71 9.49
CA HIS A 211 -2.00 2.41 8.06
C HIS A 211 -0.56 2.30 7.51
N MET A 212 -0.30 1.27 6.71
CA MET A 212 1.03 0.93 6.23
C MET A 212 1.02 0.55 4.76
N ASP A 213 1.58 1.43 3.92
CA ASP A 213 1.91 1.18 2.52
C ASP A 213 3.36 1.62 2.29
N VAL A 214 4.30 0.72 2.57
CA VAL A 214 5.73 1.07 2.76
C VAL A 214 6.68 0.38 1.78
N GLN A 215 6.18 -0.06 0.63
CA GLN A 215 6.99 -0.53 -0.51
C GLN A 215 8.05 -1.59 -0.15
N GLY A 216 7.68 -2.64 0.60
CA GLY A 216 8.53 -3.81 0.85
C GLY A 216 9.21 -3.89 2.22
N VAL A 217 9.09 -2.86 3.08
CA VAL A 217 9.61 -2.89 4.47
C VAL A 217 8.52 -3.16 5.51
N GLU A 218 7.42 -3.80 5.12
CA GLU A 218 6.21 -3.97 5.94
C GLU A 218 6.51 -4.68 7.26
N LEU A 219 7.25 -5.79 7.21
CA LEU A 219 7.59 -6.57 8.40
C LEU A 219 8.51 -5.79 9.35
N ASN A 220 9.47 -5.04 8.80
CA ASN A 220 10.36 -4.18 9.60
C ASN A 220 9.57 -3.04 10.26
N ALA A 221 8.66 -2.40 9.53
CA ALA A 221 7.79 -1.37 10.09
C ALA A 221 6.86 -1.92 11.19
N LEU A 222 6.32 -3.13 11.01
CA LEU A 222 5.55 -3.86 12.04
C LEU A 222 6.38 -4.13 13.29
N GLN A 223 7.61 -4.61 13.13
CA GLN A 223 8.53 -4.82 14.25
C GLN A 223 8.84 -3.51 14.98
N GLY A 224 8.87 -2.38 14.27
CA GLY A 224 9.01 -1.04 14.85
C GLY A 224 7.77 -0.51 15.59
N ALA A 225 6.68 -1.29 15.67
CA ALA A 225 5.46 -0.98 16.40
C ALA A 225 5.22 -1.89 17.62
N ILE A 226 6.17 -2.77 17.93
CA ILE A 226 5.97 -3.86 18.90
C ILE A 226 5.68 -3.37 20.32
N GLU A 227 6.33 -2.28 20.77
CA GLU A 227 6.08 -1.73 22.09
C GLU A 227 4.67 -1.13 22.15
N SER A 228 4.29 -0.35 21.15
CA SER A 228 2.96 0.26 21.02
C SER A 228 1.85 -0.78 20.91
N ILE A 229 2.09 -1.91 20.24
CA ILE A 229 1.15 -3.02 20.17
C ILE A 229 1.00 -3.65 21.57
N LYS A 230 2.10 -3.98 22.25
CA LYS A 230 2.09 -4.60 23.59
C LYS A 230 1.52 -3.70 24.68
N GLU A 231 1.62 -2.39 24.51
CA GLU A 231 1.05 -1.39 25.42
C GLU A 231 -0.41 -1.03 25.09
N ASP A 232 -1.08 -1.83 24.24
CA ASP A 232 -2.46 -1.59 23.80
C ASP A 232 -2.68 -0.19 23.21
N LYS A 233 -1.67 0.38 22.52
CA LYS A 233 -1.77 1.70 21.88
C LYS A 233 -2.29 1.65 20.45
N VAL A 234 -2.22 0.53 19.76
CA VAL A 234 -2.79 0.36 18.41
C VAL A 234 -4.16 -0.31 18.52
N ARG A 235 -5.16 0.14 17.76
CA ARG A 235 -6.46 -0.56 17.64
C ARG A 235 -6.54 -1.32 16.33
N PHE A 236 -6.73 -0.62 15.22
CA PHE A 236 -6.77 -1.23 13.89
C PHE A 236 -5.43 -1.05 13.18
N ILE A 237 -5.10 -2.01 12.32
CA ILE A 237 -3.94 -1.94 11.44
C ILE A 237 -4.33 -2.35 10.02
N PHE A 238 -3.83 -1.61 9.03
CA PHE A 238 -3.93 -1.87 7.60
C PHE A 238 -2.52 -2.02 7.06
N ILE A 239 -2.28 -3.08 6.28
CA ILE A 239 -0.96 -3.37 5.72
C ILE A 239 -1.11 -3.78 4.26
N SER A 240 -0.63 -2.92 3.38
CA SER A 240 -0.43 -3.23 1.96
C SER A 240 0.89 -3.98 1.82
N THR A 241 0.80 -5.27 1.50
CA THR A 241 1.95 -6.17 1.36
C THR A 241 2.37 -6.26 -0.10
N HIS A 242 3.59 -5.84 -0.39
CA HIS A 242 4.08 -5.76 -1.76
C HIS A 242 4.70 -7.06 -2.26
N HIS A 243 4.76 -7.19 -3.59
CA HIS A 243 5.42 -8.29 -4.28
C HIS A 243 6.92 -8.38 -3.90
N TYR A 244 7.50 -9.58 -3.96
CA TYR A 244 8.89 -9.86 -3.55
C TYR A 244 9.98 -9.09 -4.30
N THR A 245 9.63 -8.45 -5.42
CA THR A 245 10.54 -7.54 -6.13
C THR A 245 10.82 -6.27 -5.35
N PHE A 246 9.90 -5.88 -4.45
CA PHE A 246 10.05 -4.78 -3.51
C PHE A 246 10.54 -5.28 -2.15
N SER A 247 9.89 -6.30 -1.60
CA SER A 247 10.20 -6.78 -0.25
C SER A 247 11.43 -7.69 -0.16
N HIS A 248 11.93 -8.18 -1.30
CA HIS A 248 12.98 -9.20 -1.40
C HIS A 248 12.65 -10.50 -0.65
N ASP A 249 11.36 -10.75 -0.38
CA ASP A 249 10.88 -11.90 0.37
C ASP A 249 9.50 -12.35 -0.13
N PRO A 250 9.37 -13.52 -0.78
CA PRO A 250 8.08 -14.03 -1.26
C PRO A 250 7.10 -14.38 -0.13
N MET A 251 7.58 -14.44 1.12
CA MET A 251 6.77 -14.75 2.29
C MET A 251 6.33 -13.51 3.07
N THR A 252 6.57 -12.29 2.57
CA THR A 252 6.25 -11.04 3.28
C THR A 252 4.82 -11.01 3.80
N HIS A 253 3.83 -11.37 2.98
CA HIS A 253 2.43 -11.38 3.37
C HIS A 253 2.17 -12.33 4.56
N GLN A 254 2.64 -13.57 4.45
CA GLN A 254 2.45 -14.60 5.48
C GLN A 254 3.19 -14.23 6.76
N LYS A 255 4.39 -13.67 6.68
CA LYS A 255 5.17 -13.23 7.85
C LYS A 255 4.52 -12.06 8.56
N CYS A 256 3.98 -11.08 7.83
CA CYS A 256 3.22 -9.98 8.42
C CYS A 256 1.96 -10.49 9.12
N LYS A 257 1.20 -11.36 8.46
CA LYS A 257 -0.01 -11.97 9.04
C LYS A 257 0.30 -12.79 10.29
N GLN A 258 1.36 -13.59 10.26
CA GLN A 258 1.78 -14.40 11.41
C GLN A 258 2.24 -13.51 12.57
N PHE A 259 3.02 -12.46 12.30
CA PHE A 259 3.43 -11.50 13.31
C PHE A 259 2.23 -10.88 14.03
N LEU A 260 1.18 -10.50 13.29
CA LEU A 260 -0.05 -9.97 13.89
C LEU A 260 -0.74 -10.99 14.80
N LEU A 261 -0.87 -12.24 14.35
CA LEU A 261 -1.48 -13.32 15.13
C LEU A 261 -0.69 -13.62 16.41
N ASP A 262 0.64 -13.71 16.30
CA ASP A 262 1.54 -13.98 17.42
C ASP A 262 1.48 -12.88 18.50
N ASN A 263 1.06 -11.66 18.10
CA ASN A 263 0.86 -10.52 18.99
C ASN A 263 -0.61 -10.27 19.33
N GLY A 264 -1.49 -11.26 19.15
CA GLY A 264 -2.87 -11.24 19.65
C GLY A 264 -3.87 -10.46 18.79
N ALA A 265 -3.54 -10.16 17.54
CA ALA A 265 -4.47 -9.50 16.62
C ALA A 265 -5.60 -10.44 16.16
N TYR A 266 -6.79 -9.88 15.99
CA TYR A 266 -7.91 -10.49 15.31
C TYR A 266 -7.92 -10.03 13.85
N ILE A 267 -7.62 -10.94 12.91
CA ILE A 267 -7.65 -10.65 11.48
C ILE A 267 -9.09 -10.39 11.05
N ILE A 268 -9.38 -9.22 10.49
CA ILE A 268 -10.70 -8.84 9.97
C ILE A 268 -10.87 -9.37 8.55
N SER A 269 -9.86 -9.16 7.72
CA SER A 269 -9.78 -9.67 6.35
C SER A 269 -8.32 -9.72 5.90
N SER A 270 -8.02 -10.57 4.92
CA SER A 270 -6.67 -10.71 4.36
C SER A 270 -6.72 -11.41 3.01
N HIS A 271 -6.06 -10.83 2.02
CA HIS A 271 -5.83 -11.43 0.71
C HIS A 271 -4.40 -11.13 0.26
N ASN A 272 -3.77 -12.04 -0.47
CA ASN A 272 -2.42 -11.82 -0.98
C ASN A 272 -2.44 -11.10 -2.35
N ILE A 273 -1.26 -10.88 -2.93
CA ILE A 273 -1.11 -10.16 -4.21
C ILE A 273 -1.80 -10.88 -5.39
N LEU A 274 -1.88 -12.22 -5.36
CA LEU A 274 -2.52 -13.02 -6.42
C LEU A 274 -4.06 -12.94 -6.34
N GLU A 275 -4.59 -12.57 -5.19
CA GLU A 275 -6.02 -12.39 -4.94
C GLU A 275 -6.44 -10.90 -5.04
N SER A 276 -5.50 -10.02 -5.39
CA SER A 276 -5.69 -8.58 -5.44
C SER A 276 -6.31 -8.10 -6.75
N PHE A 277 -7.18 -7.11 -6.65
CA PHE A 277 -7.66 -6.30 -7.78
C PHE A 277 -6.88 -4.99 -7.93
N SER A 278 -6.03 -4.60 -6.98
CA SER A 278 -5.26 -3.33 -7.03
C SER A 278 -3.76 -3.53 -7.29
N GLY A 279 -3.25 -4.74 -7.03
CA GLY A 279 -1.86 -5.13 -7.21
C GLY A 279 -1.20 -5.62 -5.92
N ASP A 280 -1.50 -4.97 -4.81
CA ASP A 280 -0.91 -5.32 -3.52
C ASP A 280 -1.79 -6.27 -2.72
N GLY A 281 -1.17 -7.09 -1.87
CA GLY A 281 -1.92 -7.86 -0.89
C GLY A 281 -2.34 -6.94 0.26
N LEU A 282 -3.36 -7.33 1.00
CA LEU A 282 -3.87 -6.53 2.11
C LEU A 282 -4.09 -7.39 3.34
N ILE A 283 -3.73 -6.86 4.50
CA ILE A 283 -4.08 -7.43 5.79
C ILE A 283 -4.71 -6.33 6.64
N VAL A 284 -5.93 -6.58 7.13
CA VAL A 284 -6.61 -5.68 8.07
C VAL A 284 -6.90 -6.45 9.35
N ALA A 285 -6.50 -5.90 10.48
CA ALA A 285 -6.64 -6.55 11.78
C ALA A 285 -6.97 -5.55 12.89
N SER A 286 -7.48 -6.07 14.02
CA SER A 286 -7.67 -5.29 15.26
C SER A 286 -6.98 -5.97 16.44
N PHE A 287 -6.39 -5.18 17.33
CA PHE A 287 -5.89 -5.66 18.63
C PHE A 287 -6.94 -5.53 19.76
N ASP A 288 -8.11 -4.95 19.46
CA ASP A 288 -9.15 -4.75 20.47
C ASP A 288 -10.12 -5.94 20.52
N LYS A 289 -10.29 -6.53 21.72
CA LYS A 289 -11.21 -7.65 21.96
C LYS A 289 -12.66 -7.39 21.55
N ARG A 290 -13.08 -6.13 21.45
CA ARG A 290 -14.42 -5.74 20.98
C ARG A 290 -14.64 -6.01 19.50
N ASP A 291 -13.56 -6.19 18.75
CA ASP A 291 -13.56 -6.43 17.31
C ASP A 291 -13.18 -7.88 16.97
N LYS A 292 -13.14 -8.79 17.97
CA LYS A 292 -12.75 -10.20 17.77
C LYS A 292 -13.59 -10.95 16.74
N ASP A 293 -14.89 -10.65 16.71
CA ASP A 293 -15.88 -11.28 15.82
C ASP A 293 -16.16 -10.40 14.58
N PHE A 294 -15.45 -9.28 14.43
CA PHE A 294 -15.62 -8.38 13.30
C PHE A 294 -14.90 -8.96 12.08
N LYS A 295 -15.68 -9.35 11.08
CA LYS A 295 -15.21 -9.88 9.80
C LYS A 295 -15.86 -9.09 8.68
N VAL A 296 -15.11 -8.89 7.61
CA VAL A 296 -15.58 -8.22 6.40
C VAL A 296 -15.05 -9.01 5.21
N ASP A 297 -15.95 -9.61 4.46
CA ASP A 297 -15.58 -10.33 3.25
C ASP A 297 -15.17 -9.34 2.16
N VAL A 298 -14.12 -9.67 1.43
CA VAL A 298 -13.69 -8.96 0.23
C VAL A 298 -13.73 -9.92 -0.95
N SER A 299 -13.95 -9.40 -2.14
CA SER A 299 -13.85 -10.18 -3.36
C SER A 299 -12.40 -10.65 -3.53
N LEU A 300 -12.20 -11.89 -3.99
CA LEU A 300 -10.86 -12.42 -4.28
C LEU A 300 -10.70 -12.55 -5.79
N ASN A 301 -9.66 -11.92 -6.33
CA ASN A 301 -9.33 -12.06 -7.74
C ASN A 301 -8.81 -13.48 -8.02
N HIS A 302 -8.99 -13.96 -9.25
CA HIS A 302 -8.31 -15.19 -9.66
C HIS A 302 -6.83 -14.90 -9.96
N SER A 303 -5.96 -15.86 -9.66
CA SER A 303 -4.51 -15.70 -9.82
C SER A 303 -4.08 -15.48 -11.28
N ASP A 304 -4.81 -16.01 -12.26
CA ASP A 304 -4.59 -15.76 -13.70
C ASP A 304 -4.95 -14.33 -14.13
N ASN A 305 -5.74 -13.63 -13.32
CA ASN A 305 -6.10 -12.24 -13.50
C ASN A 305 -5.35 -11.29 -12.55
N SER A 306 -4.38 -11.77 -11.76
CA SER A 306 -3.56 -10.91 -10.89
C SER A 306 -2.64 -9.99 -11.68
N LEU A 307 -2.28 -8.84 -11.08
CA LEU A 307 -1.27 -7.94 -11.60
C LEU A 307 0.06 -8.64 -11.88
N PHE A 308 0.41 -9.61 -11.04
CA PHE A 308 1.63 -10.41 -11.15
C PHE A 308 1.30 -11.82 -11.61
N ARG A 309 2.20 -12.46 -12.37
CA ARG A 309 2.00 -13.86 -12.74
C ARG A 309 1.98 -14.79 -11.51
N PRO A 310 1.34 -15.97 -11.58
CA PRO A 310 1.32 -16.92 -10.49
C PRO A 310 2.71 -17.46 -10.11
N TYR A 311 2.89 -17.82 -8.83
CA TYR A 311 4.17 -18.31 -8.31
C TYR A 311 4.60 -19.65 -8.93
N GLU A 312 3.68 -20.46 -9.45
CA GLU A 312 3.98 -21.73 -10.12
C GLU A 312 4.94 -21.52 -11.29
N GLU A 313 4.79 -20.42 -12.02
CA GLU A 313 5.65 -20.07 -13.15
C GLU A 313 7.06 -19.65 -12.67
N ASP A 314 7.13 -18.88 -11.58
CA ASP A 314 8.41 -18.50 -10.98
C ASP A 314 9.15 -19.71 -10.40
N ILE A 315 8.42 -20.64 -9.78
CA ILE A 315 8.97 -21.90 -9.27
C ILE A 315 9.50 -22.77 -10.41
N ALA A 316 8.73 -22.93 -11.49
CA ALA A 316 9.17 -23.70 -12.65
C ALA A 316 10.48 -23.13 -13.23
N LEU A 317 10.61 -21.80 -13.29
CA LEU A 317 11.83 -21.13 -13.70
C LEU A 317 13.01 -21.40 -12.75
N MET A 318 12.79 -21.23 -11.44
CA MET A 318 13.83 -21.49 -10.44
C MET A 318 14.34 -22.93 -10.48
N ILE A 319 13.44 -23.90 -10.67
CA ILE A 319 13.80 -25.32 -10.85
C ILE A 319 14.67 -25.48 -12.10
N GLY A 320 14.30 -24.88 -13.23
CA GLY A 320 15.09 -24.94 -14.46
C GLY A 320 16.49 -24.34 -14.29
N ILE A 321 16.60 -23.16 -13.66
CA ILE A 321 17.88 -22.50 -13.36
C ILE A 321 18.74 -23.38 -12.45
N ALA A 322 18.15 -23.94 -11.39
CA ALA A 322 18.87 -24.79 -10.44
C ALA A 322 19.40 -26.07 -11.12
N GLN A 323 18.61 -26.69 -12.01
CA GLN A 323 19.03 -27.85 -12.78
C GLN A 323 20.18 -27.51 -13.75
N GLU A 324 20.13 -26.38 -14.44
CA GLU A 324 21.24 -25.93 -15.30
C GLU A 324 22.52 -25.66 -14.51
N ALA A 325 22.39 -25.06 -13.32
CA ALA A 325 23.53 -24.79 -12.44
C ALA A 325 24.15 -26.08 -11.89
N ALA A 326 23.34 -27.08 -11.54
CA ALA A 326 23.80 -28.39 -11.07
C ALA A 326 24.51 -29.21 -12.15
N ASN A 327 24.24 -28.93 -13.44
CA ASN A 327 24.82 -29.62 -14.59
C ASN A 327 26.09 -28.95 -15.15
N LYS A 328 26.57 -27.84 -14.56
CA LYS A 328 27.78 -27.11 -14.96
C LYS A 328 28.93 -27.37 -14.00
#